data_AF-A0A162IP93-F1
#
_entry.id   AF-A0A162IP93-F1
#
_cell.length_a   1.000
_cell.length_b   1.000
_cell.length_c   1.000
_cell.angle_alpha   90.00
_cell.angle_beta   90.00
_cell.angle_gamma   90.00
#
_symmetry.space_group_name_H-M   'P 1'
#
loop_
_entity.id
_entity.type
_entity.pdbx_description
1 polymer ?
#
loop_
_entity_poly.entity_id
_entity_poly.type
_entity_poly.pdbx_seq_one_letter_code
_entity_poly.pdbx_strand_id
1 'polypeptide(L)' 'MVVRHIQQILRDKSLAHEQELRRLGKLVADEPLSQNVILMEQTPQVKGMNTLLQDPAIQQVDFDFYFNRLAGVLITRG' A
#
# COMPACT_ATOMS: atom_id res chain seq x y z
N MET A 1 28.93 4.27 21.75
CA MET A 1 27.82 5.10 22.25
C MET A 1 27.50 6.29 21.32
N VAL A 2 27.30 6.05 20.02
CA VAL A 2 26.76 7.09 19.09
C VAL A 2 25.75 6.43 18.16
N VAL A 3 26.09 5.24 17.65
CA VAL A 3 25.20 4.40 16.82
C VAL A 3 23.86 4.09 17.50
N ARG A 4 23.86 3.71 18.79
CA ARG A 4 22.60 3.46 19.52
C ARG A 4 21.73 4.71 19.65
N HIS A 5 22.35 5.88 19.79
CA HIS A 5 21.63 7.15 19.87
C HIS A 5 21.04 7.55 18.52
N ILE A 6 21.80 7.38 17.42
CA ILE A 6 21.32 7.57 16.06
C ILE A 6 20.15 6.61 15.74
N GLN A 7 20.28 5.33 16.08
CA GLN A 7 19.21 4.34 15.90
C GLN A 7 17.95 4.64 16.71
N GLN A 8 18.11 5.25 17.88
CA GLN A 8 16.97 5.69 18.69
C GLN A 8 16.27 6.87 18.01
N ILE A 9 17.01 7.89 17.61
CA ILE A 9 16.49 9.07 16.89
C ILE A 9 15.78 8.67 15.59
N LEU A 10 16.35 7.73 14.83
CA LEU A 10 15.73 7.24 13.59
C LEU A 10 14.43 6.49 13.86
N ARG A 11 14.38 5.68 14.92
CA ARG A 11 13.15 4.99 15.34
C ARG A 11 12.07 5.98 15.78
N ASP A 12 12.44 6.95 16.60
CA ASP A 12 11.53 7.98 17.08
C ASP A 12 10.98 8.82 15.91
N LYS A 13 11.82 9.16 14.92
CA LYS A 13 11.39 9.81 13.68
C LYS A 13 10.45 8.94 12.84
N SER A 14 10.76 7.64 12.72
CA SER A 14 9.90 6.70 11.97
C SER A 14 8.52 6.60 12.62
N LEU A 15 8.46 6.46 13.94
CA LEU A 15 7.19 6.40 14.68
C LEU A 15 6.39 7.69 14.55
N ALA A 16 7.03 8.85 14.65
CA ALA A 16 6.38 10.14 14.45
C ALA A 16 5.82 10.28 13.01
N HIS A 17 6.58 9.81 12.02
CA HIS A 17 6.15 9.82 10.63
C HIS A 17 4.95 8.89 10.38
N GLU A 18 4.98 7.67 10.92
CA GLU A 18 3.85 6.75 10.84
C GLU A 18 2.59 7.29 11.51
N GLN A 19 2.73 7.95 12.67
CA GLN A 19 1.60 8.60 13.34
C GLN A 19 1.02 9.74 12.50
N GLU A 20 1.88 10.54 11.88
CA GLU A 20 1.43 11.63 10.99
C GLU A 20 0.76 11.09 9.73
N LEU A 21 1.29 10.04 9.10
CA LEU A 21 0.64 9.36 7.99
C LEU A 21 -0.74 8.80 8.38
N ARG A 22 -0.87 8.23 9.59
CA ARG A 22 -2.18 7.79 10.12
C ARG A 22 -3.13 8.96 10.37
N ARG A 23 -2.64 10.10 10.86
CA ARG A 23 -3.43 11.32 11.06
C ARG A 23 -3.96 11.86 9.72
N LEU A 24 -3.08 11.94 8.72
CA LEU A 24 -3.44 12.36 7.36
C LEU A 24 -4.45 11.38 6.73
N GLY A 25 -4.22 10.07 6.86
CA GLY A 25 -5.15 9.05 6.38
C GLY A 25 -6.55 9.12 7.01
N LYS A 26 -6.65 9.56 8.27
CA LYS A 26 -7.95 9.79 8.95
C LYS A 26 -8.70 11.01 8.43
N LEU A 27 -8.00 12.07 8.03
CA LEU A 27 -8.63 13.28 7.49
C LEU A 27 -9.20 13.06 6.08
N VAL A 28 -8.61 12.13 5.32
CA VAL A 28 -9.02 11.79 3.95
C VAL A 28 -10.15 10.75 3.91
N ALA A 29 -10.40 10.03 5.02
CA ALA A 29 -11.38 8.96 5.07
C ALA A 29 -12.83 9.41 4.79
N ASP A 30 -13.13 10.69 5.02
CA ASP A 30 -14.49 11.24 4.88
C ASP A 30 -14.72 11.99 3.55
N GLU A 31 -13.69 12.21 2.72
CA GLU A 31 -13.87 12.82 1.41
C GLU A 31 -14.13 11.75 0.34
N PRO A 32 -15.24 11.85 -0.42
CA PRO A 32 -15.47 10.94 -1.53
C PRO A 32 -14.37 11.09 -2.57
N LEU A 33 -13.99 9.98 -3.21
CA LEU A 33 -13.06 10.00 -4.33
C LEU A 33 -13.52 11.01 -5.38
N SER A 34 -12.56 11.68 -6.02
CA SER A 34 -12.85 12.60 -7.13
C SER A 34 -13.67 11.90 -8.21
N GLN A 35 -14.55 12.63 -8.89
CA GLN A 35 -15.42 12.10 -9.96
C GLN A 35 -14.61 11.49 -11.12
N ASN A 36 -13.33 11.85 -11.26
CA ASN A 36 -12.42 11.31 -12.27
C ASN A 36 -11.75 9.99 -11.84
N VAL A 37 -12.01 9.51 -10.63
CA VAL A 37 -11.45 8.25 -10.13
C VAL A 37 -12.48 7.15 -10.33
N ILE A 38 -12.14 6.19 -11.18
CA ILE A 38 -12.94 4.99 -11.39
C ILE A 38 -12.39 3.90 -10.49
N LEU A 39 -13.22 3.39 -9.58
CA LEU A 39 -12.85 2.28 -8.71
C LEU A 39 -13.17 0.96 -9.40
N MET A 40 -12.16 0.11 -9.57
CA MET A 40 -12.35 -1.24 -10.08
C MET A 40 -13.22 -2.08 -9.14
N GLU A 41 -14.10 -2.91 -9.72
CA GLU A 41 -14.89 -3.89 -8.99
C GLU A 41 -13.99 -4.82 -8.15
N GLN A 42 -14.28 -4.89 -6.85
CA GLN A 42 -13.53 -5.68 -5.88
C GLN A 42 -13.93 -7.16 -5.89
N THR A 43 -13.73 -7.83 -7.03
CA THR A 43 -14.00 -9.27 -7.19
C THR A 43 -13.10 -10.12 -6.27
N PRO A 44 -13.48 -11.37 -5.94
CA PRO A 44 -12.63 -12.26 -5.14
C PRO A 44 -11.23 -12.45 -5.73
N GLN A 45 -11.11 -12.46 -7.07
CA GLN A 45 -9.82 -12.58 -7.75
C GLN A 45 -8.96 -11.31 -7.54
N VAL A 46 -9.53 -10.12 -7.70
CA VAL A 46 -8.83 -8.84 -7.47
C VAL A 46 -8.36 -8.77 -6.01
N LYS A 47 -9.24 -9.11 -5.07
CA LYS A 47 -8.88 -9.16 -3.64
C LYS A 47 -7.74 -10.15 -3.37
N GLY A 48 -7.81 -11.37 -3.90
CA GLY A 48 -6.76 -12.37 -3.72
C GLY A 48 -5.40 -11.91 -4.26
N MET A 49 -5.37 -11.32 -5.46
CA MET A 49 -4.13 -10.75 -6.01
C MET A 49 -3.61 -9.60 -5.15
N ASN A 50 -4.50 -8.73 -4.65
CA ASN A 50 -4.11 -7.61 -3.79
C ASN A 50 -3.52 -8.10 -2.45
N THR A 51 -4.11 -9.15 -1.86
CA THR A 51 -3.59 -9.76 -0.63
C THR A 51 -2.18 -10.31 -0.83
N LEU A 52 -1.93 -11.02 -1.92
CA LEU A 52 -0.60 -11.58 -2.23
C LEU A 52 0.42 -10.46 -2.46
N LEU A 53 0.07 -9.41 -3.20
CA LEU A 53 0.96 -8.28 -3.46
C LEU A 53 1.28 -7.44 -2.21
N GLN A 54 0.45 -7.51 -1.18
CA GLN A 54 0.66 -6.83 0.10
C GLN A 54 1.45 -7.68 1.10
N ASP A 55 1.71 -8.96 0.82
CA ASP A 55 2.51 -9.83 1.67
C ASP A 55 4.01 -9.53 1.50
N PRO A 56 4.72 -9.02 2.52
CA PRO A 56 6.15 -8.75 2.43
C PRO A 56 7.01 -10.01 2.24
N ALA A 57 6.47 -11.20 2.52
CA ALA A 57 7.16 -12.48 2.38
C ALA A 57 7.00 -13.12 0.98
N ILE A 58 6.27 -12.48 0.06
CA ILE A 58 6.07 -12.98 -1.30
C ILE A 58 7.40 -13.18 -2.03
N GLN A 59 7.52 -14.26 -2.79
CA GLN A 59 8.70 -14.45 -3.65
C GLN A 59 8.65 -13.47 -4.81
N GLN A 60 9.82 -13.00 -5.25
CA GLN A 60 9.92 -12.01 -6.33
C GLN A 60 9.21 -12.47 -7.62
N VAL A 61 9.33 -13.75 -7.98
CA VAL A 61 8.70 -14.30 -9.19
C VAL A 61 7.17 -14.24 -9.11
N ASP A 62 6.62 -14.49 -7.93
CA ASP A 62 5.18 -14.44 -7.68
C ASP A 62 4.70 -12.99 -7.68
N PHE A 63 5.46 -12.08 -7.07
CA PHE A 63 5.17 -10.65 -7.12
C PHE A 63 5.07 -10.16 -8.57
N ASP A 64 6.09 -10.42 -9.39
CA ASP A 64 6.13 -10.00 -10.80
C ASP A 64 4.94 -10.58 -11.58
N PHE A 65 4.59 -11.84 -11.32
CA PHE A 65 3.45 -12.49 -11.96
C PHE A 65 2.10 -11.85 -11.59
N TYR A 66 1.81 -11.73 -10.29
CA TYR A 66 0.53 -11.20 -9.83
C TYR A 66 0.39 -9.70 -10.11
N PHE A 67 1.49 -8.96 -10.09
CA PHE A 67 1.52 -7.55 -10.45
C PHE A 67 1.13 -7.36 -11.92
N ASN A 68 1.81 -8.07 -12.83
CA ASN A 68 1.50 -7.99 -14.27
C ASN A 68 0.07 -8.42 -14.57
N ARG A 69 -0.43 -9.45 -13.87
CA ARG A 69 -1.82 -9.89 -14.01
C ARG A 69 -2.81 -8.83 -13.56
N LEU A 70 -2.58 -8.19 -12.41
CA LEU A 70 -3.44 -7.11 -11.92
C LEU A 70 -3.41 -5.89 -12.85
N ALA A 71 -2.21 -5.52 -13.35
CA ALA A 71 -2.05 -4.46 -14.34
C ALA A 71 -2.82 -4.73 -15.64
N GLY A 72 -2.79 -5.97 -16.14
CA GLY A 72 -3.59 -6.36 -17.31
C GLY A 72 -5.10 -6.22 -17.08
N VAL A 73 -5.58 -6.56 -15.87
CA VAL A 73 -6.99 -6.36 -15.50
C VAL A 73 -7.32 -4.86 -15.44
N LEU A 74 -6.43 -4.03 -14.88
CA LEU A 74 -6.59 -2.57 -14.81
C LEU A 74 -6.72 -1.93 -16.18
N ILE A 75 -5.87 -2.31 -17.14
CA ILE A 75 -5.91 -1.74 -18.49
C ILE A 75 -7.19 -2.16 -19.24
N THR A 76 -7.70 -3.36 -18.97
CA THR A 76 -8.84 -3.92 -19.71
C THR A 76 -10.19 -3.49 -19.14
N ARG A 77 -10.26 -3.20 -17.83
CA ARG A 77 -11.51 -2.97 -17.09
C ARG A 77 -11.55 -1.65 -16.29
N GLY A 78 -10.48 -0.87 -16.34
CA GLY A 78 -10.38 0.46 -15.71
C GLY A 78 -10.90 1.58 -16.59
#